data_AF-A0A9E5FLU6-F1
#
_entry.id   AF-A0A9E5FLU6-F1
#
_cell.length_a   1.000
_cell.length_b   1.000
_cell.length_c   1.000
_cell.angle_alpha   90.00
_cell.angle_beta   90.00
_cell.angle_gamma   90.00
#
_symmetry.space_group_name_H-M   'P 1'
#
loop_
_entity.id
_entity.type
_entity.pdbx_description
1 polymer ?
#
loop_
_entity_poly.entity_id
_entity_poly.type
_entity_poly.pdbx_seq_one_letter_code
_entity_poly.pdbx_strand_id
1 'polypeptide(L)'
;MNRIISLLFLVFSISTWSQGNLQFNQVKLVSSQETVPAGKVWKIENILPSVRPTTTSWGNATVDFIININNQAVYYLSSESKGNLYGNGTTGIAAITAGIGNSPLWIPAGTLLSAGTNVFSISVIEFNIIP
;
A
#
# COMPACT_ATOMS: atom_id res chain seq x y z
N MET A 1 54.57 5.12 -6.89
CA MET A 1 53.38 4.65 -7.64
C MET A 1 52.29 4.10 -6.72
N ASN A 2 52.58 3.12 -5.85
CA ASN A 2 51.58 2.47 -4.99
C ASN A 2 50.82 3.42 -4.04
N ARG A 3 51.51 4.43 -3.48
CA ARG A 3 50.86 5.44 -2.60
C ARG A 3 49.90 6.39 -3.33
N ILE A 4 50.16 6.67 -4.61
CA ILE A 4 49.32 7.54 -5.44
C ILE A 4 48.04 6.79 -5.83
N ILE A 5 48.16 5.50 -6.15
CA ILE A 5 47.02 4.62 -6.46
C ILE A 5 46.10 4.50 -5.24
N SER A 6 46.64 4.33 -4.02
CA SER A 6 45.84 4.32 -2.79
C SER A 6 45.11 5.65 -2.53
N LEU A 7 45.74 6.79 -2.83
CA LEU A 7 45.10 8.10 -2.70
C LEU A 7 43.96 8.28 -3.71
N LEU A 8 44.11 7.75 -4.93
CA LEU A 8 43.11 7.81 -5.99
C LEU A 8 41.84 7.02 -5.61
N PHE A 9 42.01 5.82 -5.03
CA PHE A 9 40.89 5.02 -4.53
C PHE A 9 40.15 5.67 -3.35
N LEU A 10 40.85 6.42 -2.50
CA LEU A 10 40.24 7.16 -1.39
C LEU A 10 39.35 8.30 -1.89
N VAL A 11 39.79 9.04 -2.92
CA VAL A 11 39.02 10.17 -3.50
C VAL A 11 37.79 9.68 -4.28
N PHE A 12 37.86 8.52 -4.91
CA PHE A 12 36.71 7.94 -5.61
C PHE A 12 35.62 7.43 -4.64
N SER A 13 36.02 7.02 -3.43
CA SER A 13 35.11 6.50 -2.40
C SER A 13 34.21 7.57 -1.76
N ILE A 14 34.62 8.84 -1.80
CA ILE A 14 33.85 9.98 -1.26
C ILE A 14 32.79 10.50 -2.24
N SER A 15 32.77 9.97 -3.47
CA SER A 15 31.83 10.37 -4.53
C SER A 15 30.54 9.52 -4.53
N THR A 16 30.24 8.81 -3.44
CA THR A 16 28.98 8.07 -3.34
C THR A 16 27.85 9.07 -3.14
N TRP A 17 27.11 9.35 -4.21
CA TRP A 17 25.82 10.03 -4.11
C TRP A 17 24.95 9.11 -3.26
N SER A 18 24.63 9.56 -2.04
CA SER A 18 23.59 8.92 -1.25
C SER A 18 22.36 8.79 -2.14
N GLN A 19 21.68 7.65 -2.07
CA GLN A 19 20.32 7.58 -2.59
C GLN A 19 19.52 8.71 -1.92
N GLY A 20 18.72 9.43 -2.70
CA GLY A 20 18.02 10.62 -2.23
C GLY A 20 17.25 10.35 -0.94
N ASN A 21 17.31 11.29 0.00
CA ASN A 21 16.65 11.13 1.30
C ASN A 21 15.14 11.36 1.18
N LEU A 22 14.35 10.57 1.90
CA LEU A 22 12.93 10.81 2.07
C LEU A 22 12.71 11.77 3.24
N GLN A 23 12.19 12.96 2.95
CA GLN A 23 11.76 13.90 3.97
C GLN A 23 10.24 13.83 4.10
N PHE A 24 9.72 13.58 5.31
CA PHE A 24 8.29 13.64 5.58
C PHE A 24 7.68 14.95 5.06
N ASN A 25 6.57 14.87 4.35
CA ASN A 25 5.81 16.03 3.91
C ASN A 25 4.51 16.16 4.72
N GLN A 26 3.62 15.17 4.61
CA GLN A 26 2.31 15.20 5.24
C GLN A 26 1.67 13.82 5.34
N VAL A 27 0.65 13.69 6.17
CA VAL A 27 -0.32 12.59 6.16
C VAL A 27 -1.58 13.09 5.45
N LYS A 28 -2.17 12.28 4.58
CA LYS A 28 -3.43 12.63 3.91
C LYS A 28 -4.34 11.42 3.68
N LEU A 29 -5.62 11.70 3.48
CA LEU A 29 -6.63 10.73 3.09
C LEU A 29 -6.97 10.91 1.61
N VAL A 30 -6.91 9.83 0.84
CA VAL A 30 -7.27 9.80 -0.58
C VAL A 30 -8.61 9.08 -0.72
N SER A 31 -9.66 9.82 -1.10
CA SER A 31 -11.02 9.27 -1.31
C SER A 31 -11.46 9.30 -2.78
N SER A 32 -10.95 10.25 -3.56
CA SER A 32 -11.13 10.31 -5.02
C SER A 32 -9.81 10.03 -5.74
N GLN A 33 -9.83 9.98 -7.07
CA GLN A 33 -8.62 9.73 -7.85
C GLN A 33 -7.64 10.89 -7.75
N GLU A 34 -6.43 10.58 -7.30
CA GLU A 34 -5.32 11.52 -7.20
C GLU A 34 -4.06 10.94 -7.84
N THR A 35 -3.14 11.81 -8.24
CA THR A 35 -1.83 11.41 -8.78
C THR A 35 -0.75 11.74 -7.77
N VAL A 36 0.18 10.81 -7.53
CA VAL A 36 1.38 11.10 -6.73
C VAL A 36 2.19 12.21 -7.45
N PRO A 37 2.41 13.38 -6.84
CA PRO A 37 3.07 14.49 -7.53
C PRO A 37 4.53 14.20 -7.88
N ALA A 38 5.07 14.90 -8.88
CA ALA A 38 6.49 14.84 -9.22
C ALA A 38 7.36 15.22 -8.01
N GLY A 39 8.48 14.50 -7.83
CA GLY A 39 9.38 14.69 -6.68
C GLY A 39 8.81 14.17 -5.35
N LYS A 40 7.71 13.41 -5.37
CA LYS A 40 7.12 12.80 -4.19
C LYS A 40 7.06 11.27 -4.32
N VAL A 41 6.96 10.62 -3.17
CA VAL A 41 6.56 9.21 -3.05
C VAL A 41 5.51 9.11 -1.96
N TRP A 42 4.51 8.26 -2.15
CA TRP A 42 3.51 7.98 -1.12
C TRP A 42 3.73 6.59 -0.55
N LYS A 43 3.64 6.48 0.78
CA LYS A 43 3.50 5.22 1.49
C LYS A 43 2.04 5.05 1.89
N ILE A 44 1.42 3.95 1.46
CA ILE A 44 0.08 3.58 1.90
C ILE A 44 0.22 2.92 3.29
N GLU A 45 -0.43 3.51 4.28
CA GLU A 45 -0.41 3.01 5.66
C GLU A 45 -1.60 2.09 5.93
N ASN A 46 -2.79 2.49 5.49
CA ASN A 46 -4.01 1.75 5.75
C ASN A 46 -5.15 2.17 4.80
N ILE A 47 -6.22 1.40 4.79
CA ILE A 47 -7.51 1.80 4.26
C ILE A 47 -8.49 2.08 5.40
N LEU A 48 -9.48 2.92 5.13
CA LEU A 48 -10.65 3.12 5.98
C LEU A 48 -11.83 2.42 5.29
N PRO A 49 -12.22 1.22 5.74
CA PRO A 49 -13.38 0.51 5.19
C PRO A 49 -14.68 1.31 5.36
N SER A 50 -15.54 1.33 4.34
CA SER A 50 -16.90 1.90 4.43
C SER A 50 -17.96 0.87 4.83
N VAL A 51 -17.61 -0.42 4.80
CA VAL A 51 -18.48 -1.55 5.13
C VAL A 51 -17.75 -2.49 6.09
N ARG A 52 -18.50 -3.22 6.91
CA ARG A 52 -17.94 -4.23 7.82
C ARG A 52 -17.40 -5.41 7.00
N PRO A 53 -16.19 -5.93 7.29
CA PRO A 53 -15.61 -7.09 6.60
C PRO A 53 -16.20 -8.40 7.09
N THR A 54 -17.53 -8.50 7.14
CA THR A 54 -18.24 -9.68 7.65
C THR A 54 -19.28 -10.14 6.66
N THR A 55 -19.26 -11.43 6.32
CA THR A 55 -20.24 -12.07 5.46
C THR A 55 -21.26 -12.78 6.35
N THR A 56 -22.37 -12.12 6.68
CA THR A 56 -23.46 -12.72 7.48
C THR A 56 -24.49 -13.47 6.61
N SER A 57 -24.25 -13.56 5.31
CA SER A 57 -25.19 -14.16 4.36
C SER A 57 -25.07 -15.68 4.33
N TRP A 58 -26.21 -16.36 4.33
CA TRP A 58 -26.39 -17.80 4.11
C TRP A 58 -26.22 -18.22 2.64
N GLY A 59 -25.58 -17.37 1.84
CA GLY A 59 -25.05 -17.67 0.52
C GLY A 59 -23.57 -17.27 0.49
N ASN A 60 -22.80 -17.82 -0.46
CA ASN A 60 -21.40 -17.47 -0.69
C ASN A 60 -21.26 -15.98 -1.04
N ALA A 61 -21.31 -15.11 -0.03
CA ALA A 61 -21.08 -13.70 -0.16
C ALA A 61 -19.59 -13.46 0.04
N THR A 62 -18.99 -12.74 -0.90
CA THR A 62 -17.63 -12.21 -0.79
C THR A 62 -17.76 -10.69 -0.64
N VAL A 63 -17.07 -10.12 0.35
CA VAL A 63 -16.96 -8.68 0.54
C VAL A 63 -15.52 -8.28 0.29
N ASP A 64 -15.28 -7.67 -0.87
CA ASP A 64 -13.96 -7.20 -1.28
C ASP A 64 -13.77 -5.72 -0.95
N PHE A 65 -12.57 -5.38 -0.49
CA PHE A 65 -12.12 -4.03 -0.24
C PHE A 65 -11.02 -3.71 -1.23
N ILE A 66 -11.33 -2.81 -2.16
CA ILE A 66 -10.52 -2.57 -3.34
C ILE A 66 -9.98 -1.15 -3.28
N ILE A 67 -8.69 -1.00 -3.52
CA ILE A 67 -8.08 0.29 -3.91
C ILE A 67 -7.73 0.22 -5.39
N ASN A 68 -7.73 1.36 -6.07
CA ASN A 68 -7.32 1.40 -7.47
C ASN A 68 -5.94 2.04 -7.59
N ILE A 69 -5.03 1.36 -8.28
CA ILE A 69 -3.68 1.86 -8.59
C ILE A 69 -3.53 1.84 -10.11
N ASN A 70 -3.30 3.01 -10.74
CA ASN A 70 -3.25 3.13 -12.21
C ASN A 70 -4.45 2.49 -12.92
N ASN A 71 -5.65 2.72 -12.36
CA ASN A 71 -6.92 2.16 -12.83
C ASN A 71 -7.01 0.61 -12.78
N GLN A 72 -6.06 -0.05 -12.11
CA GLN A 72 -6.12 -1.48 -11.80
C GLN A 72 -6.70 -1.70 -10.41
N ALA A 73 -7.65 -2.62 -10.30
CA ALA A 73 -8.22 -3.04 -9.03
C ALA A 73 -7.18 -3.84 -8.23
N VAL A 74 -6.90 -3.39 -7.01
CA VAL A 74 -5.99 -4.03 -6.07
C VAL A 74 -6.79 -4.41 -4.82
N TYR A 75 -6.91 -5.71 -4.57
CA TYR A 75 -7.64 -6.26 -3.43
C TYR A 75 -6.81 -6.08 -2.16
N TYR A 76 -7.23 -5.16 -1.31
CA TYR A 76 -6.52 -4.82 -0.07
C TYR A 76 -6.97 -5.70 1.10
N LEU A 77 -8.25 -6.09 1.12
CA LEU A 77 -8.84 -7.01 2.08
C LEU A 77 -10.01 -7.72 1.39
N SER A 78 -10.27 -8.98 1.75
CA SER A 78 -11.48 -9.69 1.34
C SER A 78 -11.99 -10.53 2.50
N SER A 79 -13.30 -10.63 2.67
CA SER A 79 -13.92 -11.65 3.51
C SER A 79 -14.86 -12.52 2.69
N GLU A 80 -14.74 -13.83 2.87
CA GLU A 80 -15.56 -14.84 2.20
C GLU A 80 -16.23 -15.70 3.27
N SER A 81 -17.52 -15.97 3.11
CA SER A 81 -18.18 -17.05 3.85
C SER A 81 -17.97 -18.36 3.10
N LYS A 82 -17.23 -19.33 3.69
CA LYS A 82 -17.11 -20.68 3.13
C LYS A 82 -17.98 -21.66 3.89
N GLY A 83 -19.19 -21.87 3.36
CA GLY A 83 -19.99 -23.08 3.58
C GLY A 83 -20.55 -23.29 4.99
N ASN A 84 -21.64 -24.06 5.03
CA ASN A 84 -22.32 -24.49 6.23
C ASN A 84 -21.55 -25.69 6.84
N LEU A 85 -20.98 -25.55 8.04
CA LEU A 85 -20.47 -26.71 8.79
C LEU A 85 -21.68 -27.50 9.32
N TYR A 86 -22.19 -28.42 8.50
CA TYR A 86 -23.12 -29.50 8.88
C TYR A 86 -24.07 -29.18 10.05
N GLY A 87 -25.01 -28.25 9.84
CA GLY A 87 -26.16 -28.08 10.73
C GLY A 87 -25.87 -27.44 12.10
N ASN A 88 -24.65 -26.97 12.37
CA ASN A 88 -24.40 -26.08 13.50
C ASN A 88 -24.10 -24.68 12.95
N GLY A 89 -24.99 -23.72 13.23
CA GLY A 89 -25.04 -22.36 12.69
C GLY A 89 -23.85 -21.45 13.05
N THR A 90 -22.67 -22.02 13.20
CA THR A 90 -21.42 -21.28 13.28
C THR A 90 -20.95 -21.08 11.84
N THR A 91 -21.30 -19.95 11.24
CA THR A 91 -20.65 -19.44 10.04
C THR A 91 -19.18 -19.21 10.39
N GLY A 92 -18.35 -20.23 10.16
CA GLY A 92 -16.91 -20.13 10.34
C GLY A 92 -16.39 -19.06 9.38
N ILE A 93 -15.94 -17.94 9.93
CA ILE A 93 -15.24 -16.89 9.19
C ILE A 93 -13.96 -17.52 8.67
N ALA A 94 -14.00 -18.03 7.45
CA ALA A 94 -12.87 -18.66 6.81
C ALA A 94 -11.95 -17.56 6.27
N ALA A 95 -10.86 -17.35 7.01
CA ALA A 95 -9.61 -16.77 6.57
C ALA A 95 -9.65 -15.31 6.10
N ILE A 96 -9.08 -14.43 6.93
CA ILE A 96 -8.40 -13.22 6.49
C ILE A 96 -7.29 -13.69 5.53
N THR A 97 -7.57 -13.74 4.23
CA THR A 97 -6.56 -14.06 3.23
C THR A 97 -5.85 -12.78 2.84
N ALA A 98 -4.63 -12.65 3.37
CA ALA A 98 -3.55 -11.81 2.86
C ALA A 98 -3.97 -10.42 2.38
N GLY A 99 -4.37 -9.56 3.30
CA GLY A 99 -4.40 -8.14 2.98
C GLY A 99 -2.97 -7.66 2.69
N ILE A 100 -2.80 -6.87 1.63
CA ILE A 100 -1.54 -6.18 1.30
C ILE A 100 -1.09 -5.29 2.49
N GLY A 101 -1.99 -5.00 3.44
CA GLY A 101 -1.72 -4.27 4.68
C GLY A 101 -0.70 -4.85 5.65
N ASN A 102 -0.15 -6.06 5.43
CA ASN A 102 0.95 -6.59 6.24
C ASN A 102 2.35 -6.17 5.75
N SER A 103 2.46 -5.55 4.58
CA SER A 103 3.73 -5.05 4.03
C SER A 103 3.57 -3.59 3.60
N PRO A 104 4.59 -2.74 3.81
CA PRO A 104 4.50 -1.34 3.39
C PRO A 104 4.39 -1.26 1.87
N LEU A 105 3.33 -0.64 1.37
CA LEU A 105 3.13 -0.39 -0.05
C LEU A 105 3.54 1.05 -0.37
N TRP A 106 4.58 1.18 -1.20
CA TRP A 106 5.08 2.46 -1.67
C TRP A 106 4.75 2.65 -3.14
N ILE A 107 4.23 3.82 -3.50
CA ILE A 107 3.89 4.15 -4.87
C ILE A 107 4.66 5.40 -5.34
N PRO A 108 5.33 5.34 -6.51
CA PRO A 108 6.16 6.44 -7.01
C PRO A 108 5.32 7.57 -7.61
N ALA A 109 5.97 8.71 -7.86
CA ALA A 109 5.44 9.82 -8.65
C ALA A 109 4.78 9.35 -9.96
N GLY A 110 3.67 9.97 -10.34
CA GLY A 110 2.89 9.61 -11.53
C GLY A 110 1.89 8.47 -11.33
N THR A 111 1.93 7.77 -10.19
CA THR A 111 0.94 6.73 -9.88
C THR A 111 -0.42 7.36 -9.59
N LEU A 112 -1.48 6.84 -10.21
CA LEU A 112 -2.86 7.16 -9.86
C LEU A 112 -3.30 6.30 -8.68
N LEU A 113 -3.88 6.90 -7.65
CA LEU A 113 -4.45 6.22 -6.49
C LEU A 113 -5.89 6.69 -6.27
N SER A 114 -6.82 5.77 -6.03
CA SER A 114 -8.18 6.12 -5.60
C SER A 114 -8.78 5.06 -4.68
N ALA A 115 -9.70 5.48 -3.80
CA ALA A 115 -10.56 4.55 -3.08
C ALA A 115 -11.49 3.82 -4.07
N GLY A 116 -11.60 2.51 -3.92
CA GLY A 116 -12.48 1.67 -4.73
C GLY A 116 -13.61 1.05 -3.90
N THR A 117 -14.04 -0.14 -4.28
CA THR A 117 -15.14 -0.87 -3.65
C THR A 117 -14.95 -1.03 -2.15
N ASN A 118 -15.98 -0.69 -1.36
CA ASN A 118 -16.03 -0.81 0.11
C ASN A 118 -14.92 -0.06 0.87
N VAL A 119 -14.21 0.87 0.23
CA VAL A 119 -13.19 1.73 0.86
C VAL A 119 -13.70 3.18 0.88
N PHE A 120 -13.76 3.78 2.07
CA PHE A 120 -14.11 5.20 2.22
C PHE A 120 -12.93 6.09 1.83
N SER A 121 -11.74 5.78 2.32
CA SER A 121 -10.52 6.50 2.00
C SER A 121 -9.27 5.65 2.27
N ILE A 122 -8.14 6.11 1.73
CA ILE A 122 -6.83 5.49 1.89
C ILE A 122 -5.95 6.46 2.67
N SER A 123 -5.37 6.01 3.79
CA SER A 123 -4.40 6.79 4.55
C SER A 123 -3.02 6.63 3.95
N VAL A 124 -2.39 7.75 3.60
CA VAL A 124 -1.04 7.78 3.02
C VAL A 124 -0.14 8.77 3.74
N ILE A 125 1.14 8.44 3.82
CA ILE A 125 2.21 9.39 4.17
C ILE A 125 2.91 9.79 2.89
N GLU A 126 2.95 11.09 2.61
CA GLU A 126 3.69 11.66 1.50
C GLU A 126 5.09 12.09 1.95
N PHE A 127 6.08 11.77 1.14
CA PHE A 127 7.47 12.19 1.33
C PHE A 127 7.96 13.00 0.13
N ASN A 128 8.82 13.97 0.41
CA ASN A 128 9.67 14.61 -0.58
C ASN A 128 10.85 13.69 -0.91
N ILE A 129 11.18 13.56 -2.19
CA ILE A 129 12.43 12.97 -2.64
C ILE A 129 13.45 14.11 -2.76
N ILE A 130 14.49 14.10 -1.92
CA ILE A 130 15.57 15.08 -1.97
C ILE A 130 16.79 14.43 -2.64
N PRO A 131 17.32 15.00 -3.74
CA PRO A 131 18.51 14.49 -4.42
C PRO A 131 19.74 14.36 -3.52
#